data_AF-A0A7Y0H0R1-F1
#
_entry.id   AF-A0A7Y0H0R1-F1
#
_cell.length_a   1.000
_cell.length_b   1.000
_cell.length_c   1.000
_cell.angle_alpha   90.00
_cell.angle_beta   90.00
_cell.angle_gamma   90.00
#
_symmetry.space_group_name_H-M   'P 1'
#
loop_
_entity.id
_entity.type
_entity.pdbx_description
1 polymer ?
#
loop_
_entity_poly.entity_id
_entity_poly.type
_entity_poly.pdbx_seq_one_letter_code
_entity_poly.pdbx_strand_id
1 'polypeptide(L)'
;MITWRAGVVVSHGPRWRGAAELGVEIETALDIDGAPGLGSGALVRALAYPSLVGVPHVGERVLLNVTALARGLGTGGYALVVAPTGPLPADPPPSPGHLVKARYTPLQTMVLGVDDQESEHHATLRDADDLGGLPVVVADLHSALPAIVAGARLGAALNGRPVPRVAYLMTDGGALPAGFSRTVAELADAGWIEACITIGQAFGGDLEAVTVHTGLLAARLVVGADLVVVAQGPGNLGTGTRWGFSGVSAGEAINAAAVLGGRPVASLRVSGADARERHRGVSHHSLTAYGRVALAPADVVVPVFTSASTLGLPGSDGAAALVAGSLEALGRRIRQQALALVAPYGRHRLVEVDAGEHLFAALAGAPVRLSTMGRGLDADPAAFLAAGAAGVHAQALTTL
;
A
#
# COMPACT_ATOMS: atom_id res chain seq x y z
N MET A 1 -13.75 21.44 -5.00
CA MET A 1 -13.40 22.18 -6.23
C MET A 1 -11.92 21.97 -6.52
N ILE A 2 -11.55 21.71 -7.78
CA ILE A 2 -10.15 21.55 -8.19
C ILE A 2 -9.47 22.92 -8.28
N THR A 3 -8.21 22.98 -7.86
CA THR A 3 -7.33 24.13 -7.94
C THR A 3 -6.45 23.94 -9.17
N TRP A 4 -6.79 24.62 -10.26
CA TRP A 4 -6.16 24.45 -11.56
C TRP A 4 -4.94 25.35 -11.73
N ARG A 5 -3.85 24.84 -12.31
CA ARG A 5 -2.75 25.67 -12.80
C ARG A 5 -2.37 25.31 -14.22
N ALA A 6 -1.81 26.28 -14.94
CA ALA A 6 -1.14 26.06 -16.20
C ALA A 6 0.36 26.31 -16.00
N GLY A 7 1.18 25.57 -16.73
CA GLY A 7 2.62 25.70 -16.66
C GLY A 7 3.32 25.09 -17.86
N VAL A 8 4.60 25.39 -18.01
CA VAL A 8 5.46 24.84 -19.08
C VAL A 8 6.40 23.81 -18.47
N VAL A 9 6.49 22.65 -19.11
CA VAL A 9 7.46 21.62 -18.72
C VAL A 9 8.87 22.13 -19.04
N VAL A 10 9.73 22.23 -18.03
CA VAL A 10 11.11 22.72 -18.17
C VAL A 10 12.15 21.62 -17.99
N SER A 11 11.78 20.49 -17.38
CA SER A 11 12.67 19.33 -17.23
C SER A 11 11.91 18.02 -17.04
N HIS A 12 12.59 16.91 -17.33
CA HIS A 12 12.14 15.56 -16.99
C HIS A 12 12.89 15.06 -15.75
N GLY A 13 12.16 14.45 -14.84
CA GLY A 13 12.70 13.78 -13.66
C GLY A 13 12.73 12.26 -13.83
N PRO A 14 12.80 11.51 -12.70
CA PRO A 14 12.71 10.06 -12.73
C PRO A 14 11.41 9.57 -13.39
N ARG A 15 11.52 8.45 -14.11
CA ARG A 15 10.39 7.72 -14.68
C ARG A 15 10.41 6.31 -14.12
N TRP A 16 9.22 5.78 -13.85
CA TRP A 16 9.03 4.40 -13.44
C TRP A 16 7.76 3.85 -14.09
N ARG A 17 7.43 2.60 -13.76
CA ARG A 17 6.27 1.93 -14.32
C ARG A 17 4.99 2.72 -14.04
N GLY A 18 4.37 3.23 -15.11
CA GLY A 18 3.08 3.92 -15.06
C GLY A 18 3.12 5.42 -14.72
N ALA A 19 4.27 6.02 -14.43
CA ALA A 19 4.36 7.46 -14.16
C ALA A 19 5.70 8.10 -14.56
N ALA A 20 5.65 9.39 -14.87
CA ALA A 20 6.81 10.23 -15.17
C ALA A 20 6.78 11.50 -14.32
N GLU A 21 7.89 11.79 -13.64
CA GLU A 21 8.08 13.05 -12.93
C GLU A 21 8.55 14.15 -13.91
N LEU A 22 8.00 15.34 -13.75
CA LEU A 22 8.31 16.52 -14.57
C LEU A 22 8.62 17.71 -13.65
N GLY A 23 9.53 18.58 -14.08
CA GLY A 23 9.64 19.93 -13.55
C GLY A 23 8.77 20.86 -14.39
N VAL A 24 7.80 21.54 -13.77
CA VAL A 24 6.87 22.45 -14.45
C VAL A 24 6.96 23.83 -13.83
N GLU A 25 7.19 24.84 -14.66
CA GLU A 25 7.16 26.25 -14.26
C GLU A 25 5.73 26.79 -14.39
N ILE A 26 5.16 27.27 -13.28
CA ILE A 26 3.76 27.72 -13.23
C ILE A 26 3.61 29.12 -13.83
N GLU A 27 2.66 29.31 -14.74
CA GLU A 27 2.42 30.60 -15.39
C GLU A 27 1.74 31.61 -14.46
N THR A 28 0.71 31.17 -13.72
CA THR A 28 -0.14 32.05 -12.92
C THR A 28 -0.06 31.73 -11.44
N ALA A 29 0.12 32.76 -10.61
CA ALA A 29 0.21 32.60 -9.16
C ALA A 29 -1.08 32.02 -8.54
N LEU A 30 -0.93 31.22 -7.50
CA LEU A 30 -1.96 30.98 -6.48
C LEU A 30 -2.21 32.26 -5.69
N ASP A 31 -3.36 32.90 -5.93
CA ASP A 31 -3.90 33.94 -5.06
C ASP A 31 -4.77 33.29 -3.96
N ILE A 32 -4.11 32.51 -3.09
CA ILE A 32 -4.73 31.90 -1.91
C ILE A 32 -3.77 32.08 -0.75
N ASP A 33 -4.25 32.69 0.34
CA ASP A 33 -3.52 32.79 1.59
C ASP A 33 -3.11 31.39 2.09
N GLY A 34 -1.81 31.21 2.37
CA GLY A 34 -1.28 29.97 2.93
C GLY A 34 -0.83 28.90 1.94
N ALA A 35 -0.66 29.20 0.65
CA ALA A 35 -0.03 28.33 -0.34
C ALA A 35 1.41 28.79 -0.71
N PRO A 36 2.39 28.74 0.21
CA PRO A 36 3.75 29.16 -0.10
C PRO A 36 4.35 28.29 -1.22
N GLY A 37 5.02 28.94 -2.18
CA GLY A 37 5.76 28.25 -3.25
C GLY A 37 5.00 27.98 -4.55
N LEU A 38 3.78 28.51 -4.73
CA LEU A 38 3.00 28.39 -5.98
C LEU A 38 2.76 29.75 -6.65
N GLY A 39 3.79 30.61 -6.68
CA GLY A 39 3.77 31.88 -7.40
C GLY A 39 3.89 31.72 -8.92
N SER A 40 3.71 32.83 -9.65
CA SER A 40 4.09 32.88 -11.07
C SER A 40 5.59 32.68 -11.21
N GLY A 41 6.01 31.86 -12.17
CA GLY A 41 7.40 31.42 -12.36
C GLY A 41 7.87 30.36 -11.35
N ALA A 42 7.00 29.87 -10.45
CA ALA A 42 7.41 28.85 -9.48
C ALA A 42 7.61 27.49 -10.17
N LEU A 43 8.76 26.86 -9.88
CA LEU A 43 9.04 25.49 -10.32
C LEU A 43 8.42 24.48 -9.36
N VAL A 44 7.55 23.62 -9.88
CA VAL A 44 6.94 22.52 -9.12
C VAL A 44 7.29 21.16 -9.72
N ARG A 45 7.33 20.15 -8.84
CA ARG A 45 7.35 18.75 -9.25
C ARG A 45 5.94 18.35 -9.65
N ALA A 46 5.79 17.87 -10.88
CA ALA A 46 4.54 17.35 -11.40
C ALA A 46 4.66 15.87 -11.74
N LEU A 47 3.54 15.16 -11.71
CA LEU A 47 3.46 13.75 -12.09
C LEU A 47 2.48 13.57 -13.24
N ALA A 48 2.98 13.01 -14.34
CA ALA A 48 2.18 12.57 -15.47
C ALA A 48 1.97 11.05 -15.41
N TYR A 49 0.77 10.60 -15.74
CA TYR A 49 0.48 9.18 -15.98
C TYR A 49 0.44 8.96 -17.49
N PRO A 50 1.48 8.36 -18.10
CA PRO A 50 1.59 8.31 -19.56
C PRO A 50 0.40 7.65 -20.26
N SER A 51 -0.25 6.68 -19.62
CA SER A 51 -1.45 6.02 -20.14
C SER A 51 -2.69 6.94 -20.21
N LEU A 52 -2.70 8.06 -19.48
CA LEU A 52 -3.82 8.99 -19.43
C LEU A 52 -3.55 10.27 -20.24
N VAL A 53 -2.32 10.79 -20.18
CA VAL A 53 -1.99 12.13 -20.70
C VAL A 53 -0.82 12.13 -21.68
N GLY A 54 -0.28 10.97 -22.04
CA GLY A 54 0.97 10.86 -22.78
C GLY A 54 2.19 11.29 -21.95
N VAL A 55 3.33 11.49 -22.61
CA VAL A 55 4.56 11.98 -21.98
C VAL A 55 4.82 13.41 -22.44
N PRO A 56 4.48 14.43 -21.62
CA PRO A 56 4.73 15.82 -21.98
C PRO A 56 6.22 16.11 -22.22
N HIS A 57 6.54 16.83 -23.29
CA HIS A 57 7.91 17.20 -23.65
C HIS A 57 8.34 18.53 -23.01
N VAL A 58 9.65 18.75 -22.89
CA VAL A 58 10.16 20.08 -22.50
C VAL A 58 9.69 21.14 -23.50
N GLY A 59 9.24 22.28 -22.98
CA GLY A 59 8.60 23.36 -23.74
C GLY A 59 7.10 23.17 -23.94
N GLU A 60 6.54 22.00 -23.58
CA GLU A 60 5.11 21.75 -23.70
C GLU A 60 4.35 22.36 -22.52
N ARG A 61 3.21 22.97 -22.83
CA ARG A 61 2.34 23.58 -21.84
C ARG A 61 1.29 22.60 -21.34
N VAL A 62 1.14 22.47 -20.03
CA VAL A 62 0.26 21.48 -19.37
C VAL A 62 -0.71 22.13 -18.39
N LEU A 63 -1.86 21.49 -18.19
CA LEU A 63 -2.78 21.76 -17.08
C LEU A 63 -2.49 20.86 -15.90
N LEU A 64 -2.51 21.45 -14.71
CA LEU A 64 -2.17 20.82 -13.45
C LEU A 64 -3.34 20.90 -12.46
N ASN A 65 -3.57 19.82 -11.72
CA ASN A 65 -4.30 19.83 -10.47
C ASN A 65 -3.31 19.99 -9.31
N VAL A 66 -3.37 21.14 -8.64
CA VAL A 66 -2.48 21.47 -7.51
C VAL A 66 -3.22 21.45 -6.17
N THR A 67 -4.43 20.89 -6.09
CA THR A 67 -5.28 20.97 -4.88
C THR A 67 -4.64 20.35 -3.65
N ALA A 68 -4.00 19.18 -3.78
CA ALA A 68 -3.30 18.54 -2.67
C ALA A 68 -2.00 19.31 -2.34
N LEU A 69 -1.23 19.65 -3.37
CA LEU A 69 0.03 20.40 -3.24
C LEU A 69 -0.15 21.74 -2.51
N ALA A 70 -1.13 22.54 -2.93
CA ALA A 70 -1.42 23.86 -2.34
C ALA A 70 -1.83 23.79 -0.86
N ARG A 71 -2.29 22.62 -0.37
CA ARG A 71 -2.63 22.39 1.03
C ARG A 71 -1.55 21.62 1.80
N GLY A 72 -0.40 21.36 1.19
CA GLY A 72 0.64 20.50 1.77
C GLY A 72 0.14 19.07 2.04
N LEU A 73 -0.88 18.61 1.31
CA LEU A 73 -1.46 17.27 1.46
C LEU A 73 -0.78 16.28 0.51
N GLY A 74 -0.85 15.00 0.90
CA GLY A 74 -0.48 13.89 0.05
C GLY A 74 0.96 13.42 0.22
N THR A 75 1.24 12.27 -0.37
CA THR A 75 2.56 11.63 -0.36
C THR A 75 3.36 12.15 -1.54
N GLY A 76 4.48 12.82 -1.31
CA GLY A 76 5.46 13.13 -2.37
C GLY A 76 5.42 14.53 -3.00
N GLY A 77 4.43 15.37 -2.65
CA GLY A 77 4.44 16.79 -2.99
C GLY A 77 4.39 17.08 -4.49
N TYR A 78 3.49 16.41 -5.22
CA TYR A 78 3.33 16.57 -6.66
C TYR A 78 2.10 17.42 -7.02
N ALA A 79 2.24 18.21 -8.07
CA ALA A 79 1.12 18.59 -8.93
C ALA A 79 0.75 17.41 -9.85
N LEU A 80 -0.53 17.16 -10.10
CA LEU A 80 -0.94 16.10 -11.03
C LEU A 80 -1.19 16.70 -12.40
N VAL A 81 -0.53 16.18 -13.45
CA VAL A 81 -0.81 16.58 -14.83
C VAL A 81 -2.18 16.05 -15.22
N VAL A 82 -3.05 16.95 -15.69
CA VAL A 82 -4.41 16.61 -16.12
C VAL A 82 -4.48 16.46 -17.62
N ALA A 83 -3.87 17.38 -18.38
CA ALA A 83 -3.82 17.31 -19.82
C ALA A 83 -2.68 18.17 -20.37
N PRO A 84 -2.05 17.77 -21.48
CA PRO A 84 -1.34 18.71 -22.33
C PRO A 84 -2.31 19.74 -22.93
N THR A 85 -1.83 20.95 -23.17
CA THR A 85 -2.59 22.01 -23.87
C THR A 85 -2.11 22.23 -25.31
N GLY A 86 -1.07 21.49 -25.72
CA GLY A 86 -0.59 21.43 -27.08
C GLY A 86 -1.35 20.38 -27.91
N PRO A 87 -0.70 19.82 -28.95
CA PRO A 87 -1.27 18.72 -29.73
C PRO A 87 -1.70 17.57 -28.83
N LEU A 88 -2.85 16.95 -29.15
CA LEU A 88 -3.34 15.79 -28.43
C LEU A 88 -2.39 14.59 -28.64
N PRO A 89 -2.24 13.71 -27.64
CA PRO A 89 -1.58 12.43 -27.85
C PRO A 89 -2.32 11.63 -28.94
N ALA A 90 -1.61 10.76 -29.63
CA ALA A 90 -2.22 9.85 -30.60
C ALA A 90 -3.26 8.95 -29.89
N ASP A 91 -4.35 8.64 -30.59
CA ASP A 91 -5.33 7.68 -30.10
C ASP A 91 -4.67 6.34 -29.80
N PRO A 92 -5.03 5.66 -28.69
CA PRO A 92 -4.52 4.33 -28.43
C PRO A 92 -5.01 3.36 -29.53
N PRO A 93 -4.22 2.33 -29.87
CA PRO A 93 -4.68 1.30 -30.78
C PRO A 93 -5.92 0.60 -30.20
N PRO A 94 -6.82 0.05 -31.05
CA PRO A 94 -7.93 -0.76 -30.57
C PRO A 94 -7.43 -1.90 -29.67
N SER A 95 -8.01 -2.01 -28.48
CA SER A 95 -7.71 -3.07 -27.51
C SER A 95 -9.00 -3.66 -26.96
N PRO A 96 -9.02 -4.95 -26.58
CA PRO A 96 -10.14 -5.54 -25.85
C PRO A 96 -10.31 -4.87 -24.48
N GLY A 97 -11.50 -5.02 -23.90
CA GLY A 97 -11.84 -4.55 -22.56
C GLY A 97 -12.87 -3.43 -22.58
N HIS A 98 -13.90 -3.57 -21.74
CA HIS A 98 -14.94 -2.56 -21.59
C HIS A 98 -15.12 -2.06 -20.16
N LEU A 99 -14.24 -2.46 -19.23
CA LEU A 99 -14.29 -1.98 -17.86
C LEU A 99 -13.85 -0.52 -17.80
N VAL A 100 -14.67 0.32 -17.18
CA VAL A 100 -14.34 1.73 -16.93
C VAL A 100 -13.89 1.93 -15.48
N LYS A 101 -12.70 2.53 -15.31
CA LYS A 101 -12.09 2.92 -14.03
C LYS A 101 -12.09 4.44 -13.88
N ALA A 102 -12.07 4.93 -12.64
CA ALA A 102 -12.33 6.33 -12.30
C ALA A 102 -13.64 6.85 -12.94
N ARG A 103 -14.70 6.04 -12.88
CA ARG A 103 -15.96 6.24 -13.61
C ARG A 103 -16.57 7.62 -13.35
N TYR A 104 -17.07 8.24 -14.42
CA TYR A 104 -17.75 9.55 -14.40
C TYR A 104 -16.86 10.72 -13.98
N THR A 105 -15.54 10.51 -13.90
CA THR A 105 -14.58 11.61 -13.84
C THR A 105 -14.15 12.00 -15.26
N PRO A 106 -13.73 13.26 -15.49
CA PRO A 106 -13.20 13.67 -16.80
C PRO A 106 -11.96 12.90 -17.28
N LEU A 107 -11.29 12.14 -16.39
CA LEU A 107 -10.12 11.31 -16.69
C LEU A 107 -10.40 9.82 -16.51
N GLN A 108 -11.65 9.38 -16.67
CA GLN A 108 -11.97 7.96 -16.69
C GLN A 108 -11.22 7.24 -17.82
N THR A 109 -10.83 5.98 -17.59
CA THR A 109 -10.12 5.16 -18.57
C THR A 109 -10.81 3.82 -18.75
N MET A 110 -10.76 3.29 -19.98
CA MET A 110 -11.14 1.90 -20.26
C MET A 110 -9.94 0.99 -20.05
N VAL A 111 -10.20 -0.19 -19.51
CA VAL A 111 -9.20 -1.23 -19.27
C VAL A 111 -9.77 -2.60 -19.58
N LEU A 112 -8.89 -3.55 -19.90
CA LEU A 112 -9.25 -4.97 -19.95
C LEU A 112 -9.30 -5.53 -18.53
N GLY A 113 -10.50 -5.86 -18.07
CA GLY A 113 -10.68 -6.59 -16.82
C GLY A 113 -10.22 -8.04 -16.97
N VAL A 114 -9.57 -8.59 -15.94
CA VAL A 114 -9.15 -9.99 -15.91
C VAL A 114 -10.34 -10.94 -16.05
N ASP A 115 -11.51 -10.53 -15.54
CA ASP A 115 -12.80 -11.21 -15.59
C ASP A 115 -13.71 -10.79 -16.76
N ASP A 116 -13.28 -9.84 -17.59
CA ASP A 116 -14.00 -9.39 -18.79
C ASP A 116 -14.19 -10.55 -19.79
N GLN A 117 -15.31 -10.62 -20.53
CA GLN A 117 -15.51 -11.66 -21.56
C GLN A 117 -14.45 -11.64 -22.66
N GLU A 118 -13.83 -10.49 -22.92
CA GLU A 118 -12.76 -10.35 -23.91
C GLU A 118 -11.37 -10.71 -23.35
N SER A 119 -11.26 -10.99 -22.05
CA SER A 119 -10.02 -11.44 -21.41
C SER A 119 -9.72 -12.89 -21.76
N GLU A 120 -8.44 -13.18 -22.05
CA GLU A 120 -7.96 -14.55 -22.21
C GLU A 120 -8.18 -15.41 -20.94
N HIS A 121 -8.31 -14.77 -19.77
CA HIS A 121 -8.51 -15.43 -18.49
C HIS A 121 -9.99 -15.65 -18.13
N HIS A 122 -10.93 -15.14 -18.93
CA HIS A 122 -12.35 -15.20 -18.62
C HIS A 122 -12.85 -16.63 -18.35
N ALA A 123 -12.44 -17.59 -19.17
CA ALA A 123 -12.84 -18.99 -19.01
C ALA A 123 -12.33 -19.59 -17.69
N THR A 124 -11.15 -19.17 -17.23
CA THR A 124 -10.57 -19.62 -15.95
C THR A 124 -11.32 -19.06 -14.75
N LEU A 125 -11.81 -17.82 -14.86
CA LEU A 125 -12.45 -17.11 -13.75
C LEU A 125 -13.98 -17.26 -13.71
N ARG A 126 -14.62 -17.61 -14.83
CA ARG A 126 -16.09 -17.65 -14.99
C ARG A 126 -16.80 -18.37 -13.85
N ASP A 127 -16.29 -19.55 -13.47
CA ASP A 127 -16.88 -20.43 -12.46
C ASP A 127 -15.97 -20.60 -11.24
N ALA A 128 -14.93 -19.77 -11.10
CA ALA A 128 -13.99 -19.83 -9.99
C ALA A 128 -14.62 -19.30 -8.69
N ASP A 129 -14.54 -20.08 -7.61
CA ASP A 129 -15.20 -19.75 -6.33
C ASP A 129 -14.39 -20.20 -5.10
N ASP A 130 -13.08 -20.43 -5.26
CA ASP A 130 -12.25 -20.94 -4.17
C ASP A 130 -10.81 -20.44 -4.28
N LEU A 131 -10.17 -20.24 -3.13
CA LEU A 131 -8.77 -19.90 -2.97
C LEU A 131 -7.90 -21.09 -2.55
N GLY A 132 -8.48 -22.24 -2.23
CA GLY A 132 -7.74 -23.46 -1.90
C GLY A 132 -6.84 -23.29 -0.68
N GLY A 133 -7.26 -22.46 0.28
CA GLY A 133 -6.47 -22.15 1.47
C GLY A 133 -5.32 -21.16 1.25
N LEU A 134 -5.29 -20.42 0.14
CA LEU A 134 -4.26 -19.40 -0.11
C LEU A 134 -4.13 -18.41 1.06
N PRO A 135 -2.92 -18.17 1.60
CA PRO A 135 -2.68 -17.13 2.60
C PRO A 135 -2.91 -15.73 2.03
N VAL A 136 -3.73 -14.94 2.72
CA VAL A 136 -4.05 -13.55 2.35
C VAL A 136 -3.68 -12.61 3.50
N VAL A 137 -2.56 -11.90 3.37
CA VAL A 137 -2.13 -10.90 4.33
C VAL A 137 -2.85 -9.59 4.05
N VAL A 138 -3.67 -9.14 4.99
CA VAL A 138 -4.43 -7.89 4.87
C VAL A 138 -3.77 -6.82 5.75
N ALA A 139 -3.49 -5.65 5.17
CA ALA A 139 -2.94 -4.50 5.85
C ALA A 139 -3.73 -3.22 5.55
N ASP A 140 -3.79 -2.29 6.51
CA ASP A 140 -4.50 -1.02 6.30
C ASP A 140 -3.71 -0.03 5.44
N LEU A 141 -2.38 -0.12 5.37
CA LEU A 141 -1.52 0.86 4.72
C LEU A 141 -0.70 0.24 3.60
N HIS A 142 -0.60 0.97 2.49
CA HIS A 142 0.28 0.66 1.38
C HIS A 142 1.75 0.41 1.80
N SER A 143 2.24 1.20 2.77
CA SER A 143 3.62 1.12 3.27
C SER A 143 3.96 -0.19 3.99
N ALA A 144 2.97 -1.03 4.31
CA ALA A 144 3.21 -2.36 4.88
C ALA A 144 3.68 -3.38 3.83
N LEU A 145 3.34 -3.18 2.55
CA LEU A 145 3.65 -4.11 1.45
C LEU A 145 5.11 -4.59 1.43
N PRO A 146 6.13 -3.70 1.35
CA PRO A 146 7.52 -4.16 1.25
C PRO A 146 7.97 -4.92 2.50
N ALA A 147 7.48 -4.56 3.68
CA ALA A 147 7.83 -5.24 4.92
C ALA A 147 7.22 -6.65 4.98
N ILE A 148 5.94 -6.80 4.60
CA ILE A 148 5.26 -8.10 4.50
C ILE A 148 6.01 -9.01 3.52
N VAL A 149 6.37 -8.50 2.34
CA VAL A 149 7.11 -9.28 1.34
C VAL A 149 8.49 -9.69 1.86
N ALA A 150 9.24 -8.79 2.49
CA ALA A 150 10.53 -9.11 3.11
C ALA A 150 10.40 -10.23 4.15
N GLY A 151 9.38 -10.14 5.02
CA GLY A 151 9.08 -11.14 6.03
C GLY A 151 8.73 -12.50 5.43
N ALA A 152 7.90 -12.54 4.38
CA ALA A 152 7.57 -13.78 3.68
C ALA A 152 8.82 -14.42 3.06
N ARG A 153 9.69 -13.65 2.41
CA ARG A 153 10.95 -14.15 1.85
C ARG A 153 11.90 -14.67 2.93
N LEU A 154 12.01 -13.98 4.06
CA LEU A 154 12.77 -14.47 5.21
C LEU A 154 12.20 -15.79 5.75
N GLY A 155 10.88 -15.85 5.95
CA GLY A 155 10.19 -17.07 6.39
C GLY A 155 10.50 -18.26 5.48
N ALA A 156 10.48 -18.04 4.16
CA ALA A 156 10.86 -19.07 3.20
C ALA A 156 12.31 -19.53 3.37
N ALA A 157 13.25 -18.57 3.48
CA ALA A 157 14.66 -18.87 3.68
C ALA A 157 14.92 -19.66 4.98
N LEU A 158 14.31 -19.25 6.10
CA LEU A 158 14.45 -19.92 7.40
C LEU A 158 13.92 -21.35 7.39
N ASN A 159 12.90 -21.62 6.56
CA ASN A 159 12.29 -22.94 6.44
C ASN A 159 12.85 -23.77 5.26
N GLY A 160 13.89 -23.30 4.57
CA GLY A 160 14.45 -23.98 3.39
C GLY A 160 13.46 -24.13 2.23
N ARG A 161 12.50 -23.21 2.11
CA ARG A 161 11.46 -23.20 1.08
C ARG A 161 11.85 -22.27 -0.09
N PRO A 162 11.32 -22.51 -1.30
CA PRO A 162 11.47 -21.56 -2.40
C PRO A 162 10.93 -20.18 -2.02
N VAL A 163 11.49 -19.15 -2.65
CA VAL A 163 10.98 -17.77 -2.55
C VAL A 163 9.51 -17.76 -3.02
N PRO A 164 8.57 -17.24 -2.22
CA PRO A 164 7.16 -17.28 -2.57
C PRO A 164 6.84 -16.31 -3.70
N ARG A 165 5.94 -16.72 -4.60
CA ARG A 165 5.33 -15.85 -5.61
C ARG A 165 4.27 -14.98 -4.92
N VAL A 166 4.50 -13.68 -4.88
CA VAL A 166 3.61 -12.74 -4.16
C VAL A 166 2.80 -11.90 -5.15
N ALA A 167 1.48 -11.92 -5.02
CA ALA A 167 0.61 -10.95 -5.68
C ALA A 167 0.22 -9.82 -4.71
N TYR A 168 0.27 -8.57 -5.18
CA TYR A 168 -0.26 -7.42 -4.46
C TYR A 168 -1.65 -7.07 -4.99
N LEU A 169 -2.67 -7.16 -4.14
CA LEU A 169 -4.01 -6.68 -4.44
C LEU A 169 -4.18 -5.24 -3.92
N MET A 170 -4.16 -4.27 -4.84
CA MET A 170 -4.29 -2.85 -4.52
C MET A 170 -5.75 -2.41 -4.52
N THR A 171 -6.28 -2.10 -3.33
CA THR A 171 -7.64 -1.54 -3.19
C THR A 171 -7.70 -0.05 -3.44
N ASP A 172 -8.87 0.44 -3.80
CA ASP A 172 -9.14 1.81 -4.22
C ASP A 172 -9.34 2.80 -3.06
N GLY A 173 -9.07 2.39 -1.82
CA GLY A 173 -9.18 3.25 -0.64
C GLY A 173 -8.31 4.52 -0.70
N GLY A 174 -7.20 4.49 -1.44
CA GLY A 174 -6.35 5.65 -1.71
C GLY A 174 -6.74 6.46 -2.95
N ALA A 175 -7.60 5.91 -3.81
CA ALA A 175 -8.08 6.51 -5.06
C ALA A 175 -6.99 7.03 -6.02
N LEU A 176 -5.80 6.40 -6.02
CA LEU A 176 -4.69 6.72 -6.93
C LEU A 176 -4.42 5.56 -7.90
N PRO A 177 -3.91 5.84 -9.12
CA PRO A 177 -3.43 4.80 -10.02
C PRO A 177 -2.23 4.06 -9.43
N ALA A 178 -2.08 2.77 -9.73
CA ALA A 178 -0.94 1.96 -9.25
C ALA A 178 0.40 2.54 -9.68
N GLY A 179 0.45 3.16 -10.88
CA GLY A 179 1.62 3.87 -11.38
C GLY A 179 2.11 5.02 -10.48
N PHE A 180 1.32 5.51 -9.52
CA PHE A 180 1.81 6.47 -8.53
C PHE A 180 2.87 5.86 -7.59
N SER A 181 2.80 4.55 -7.33
CA SER A 181 3.68 3.89 -6.37
C SER A 181 5.01 3.49 -7.01
N ARG A 182 6.07 4.26 -6.68
CA ARG A 182 7.45 3.81 -6.93
C ARG A 182 7.77 2.49 -6.22
N THR A 183 7.24 2.31 -5.01
CA THR A 183 7.44 1.07 -4.24
C THR A 183 6.94 -0.15 -4.99
N VAL A 184 5.78 -0.09 -5.64
CA VAL A 184 5.26 -1.20 -6.44
C VAL A 184 6.14 -1.44 -7.66
N ALA A 185 6.54 -0.38 -8.37
CA ALA A 185 7.43 -0.49 -9.52
C ALA A 185 8.77 -1.14 -9.15
N GLU A 186 9.44 -0.63 -8.11
CA GLU A 186 10.74 -1.14 -7.67
C GLU A 186 10.66 -2.58 -7.10
N LEU A 187 9.58 -2.94 -6.41
CA LEU A 187 9.36 -4.32 -5.97
C LEU A 187 9.12 -5.27 -7.14
N ALA A 188 8.39 -4.84 -8.17
CA ALA A 188 8.17 -5.64 -9.37
C ALA A 188 9.48 -5.82 -10.17
N ASP A 189 10.23 -4.73 -10.38
CA ASP A 189 11.52 -4.75 -11.08
C ASP A 189 12.55 -5.65 -10.36
N ALA A 190 12.48 -5.71 -9.02
CA ALA A 190 13.32 -6.59 -8.20
C ALA A 190 12.82 -8.05 -8.13
N GLY A 191 11.67 -8.39 -8.73
CA GLY A 191 11.06 -9.72 -8.63
C GLY A 191 10.60 -10.08 -7.20
N TRP A 192 10.19 -9.08 -6.42
CA TRP A 192 9.66 -9.25 -5.07
C TRP A 192 8.13 -9.39 -5.06
N ILE A 193 7.46 -8.86 -6.08
CA ILE A 193 6.05 -9.13 -6.39
C ILE A 193 5.93 -9.59 -7.83
N GLU A 194 5.08 -10.58 -8.06
CA GLU A 194 4.81 -11.17 -9.39
C GLU A 194 3.84 -10.29 -10.19
N ALA A 195 2.83 -9.72 -9.50
CA ALA A 195 1.83 -8.87 -10.12
C ALA A 195 1.22 -7.90 -9.09
N CYS A 196 0.92 -6.69 -9.54
CA CYS A 196 0.00 -5.75 -8.90
C CYS A 196 -1.37 -5.86 -9.55
N ILE A 197 -2.39 -6.29 -8.81
CA ILE A 197 -3.77 -6.41 -9.27
C ILE A 197 -4.57 -5.26 -8.68
N THR A 198 -5.12 -4.38 -9.52
CA THR A 198 -5.93 -3.25 -9.08
C THR A 198 -7.42 -3.59 -9.06
N ILE A 199 -8.10 -3.25 -7.96
CA ILE A 199 -9.52 -3.59 -7.77
C ILE A 199 -10.40 -2.34 -7.63
N GLY A 200 -11.69 -2.48 -7.91
CA GLY A 200 -12.64 -1.37 -7.73
C GLY A 200 -12.35 -0.22 -8.71
N GLN A 201 -12.14 0.99 -8.19
CA GLN A 201 -11.77 2.18 -8.97
C GLN A 201 -10.26 2.40 -9.15
N ALA A 202 -9.41 1.62 -8.47
CA ALA A 202 -7.98 1.63 -8.74
C ALA A 202 -7.71 1.04 -10.12
N PHE A 203 -6.66 1.53 -10.77
CA PHE A 203 -6.25 1.10 -12.11
C PHE A 203 -4.74 1.30 -12.33
N GLY A 204 -4.24 0.77 -13.44
CA GLY A 204 -2.83 0.76 -13.83
C GLY A 204 -2.04 -0.41 -13.25
N GLY A 205 -2.73 -1.46 -12.77
CA GLY A 205 -2.09 -2.72 -12.35
C GLY A 205 -1.61 -3.56 -13.53
N ASP A 206 -0.91 -4.64 -13.24
CA ASP A 206 -0.65 -5.74 -14.18
C ASP A 206 -1.94 -6.41 -14.65
N LEU A 207 -2.89 -6.56 -13.72
CA LEU A 207 -4.24 -7.06 -13.97
C LEU A 207 -5.26 -6.12 -13.32
N GLU A 208 -6.43 -6.01 -13.95
CA GLU A 208 -7.53 -5.18 -13.49
C GLU A 208 -8.70 -6.07 -13.09
N ALA A 209 -9.15 -5.99 -11.84
CA ALA A 209 -10.30 -6.77 -11.39
C ALA A 209 -11.45 -5.87 -10.93
N VAL A 210 -12.68 -6.38 -11.05
CA VAL A 210 -13.89 -5.64 -10.63
C VAL A 210 -13.95 -5.54 -9.11
N THR A 211 -13.70 -6.63 -8.39
CA THR A 211 -13.86 -6.72 -6.93
C THR A 211 -12.63 -7.33 -6.26
N VAL A 212 -12.56 -7.22 -4.92
CA VAL A 212 -11.57 -7.95 -4.11
C VAL A 212 -11.66 -9.46 -4.36
N HIS A 213 -12.86 -10.02 -4.45
CA HIS A 213 -13.07 -11.46 -4.69
C HIS A 213 -12.44 -11.91 -6.01
N THR A 214 -12.80 -11.25 -7.11
CA THR A 214 -12.21 -11.54 -8.43
C THR A 214 -10.68 -11.34 -8.41
N GLY A 215 -10.19 -10.29 -7.76
CA GLY A 215 -8.75 -10.05 -7.67
C GLY A 215 -8.02 -11.17 -6.92
N LEU A 216 -8.60 -11.69 -5.83
CA LEU A 216 -8.05 -12.84 -5.10
C LEU A 216 -8.05 -14.11 -5.96
N LEU A 217 -9.14 -14.36 -6.69
CA LEU A 217 -9.22 -15.50 -7.63
C LEU A 217 -8.19 -15.37 -8.75
N ALA A 218 -8.00 -14.18 -9.31
CA ALA A 218 -6.96 -13.91 -10.30
C ALA A 218 -5.55 -14.11 -9.72
N ALA A 219 -5.30 -13.67 -8.48
CA ALA A 219 -4.03 -13.90 -7.81
C ALA A 219 -3.70 -15.40 -7.69
N ARG A 220 -4.69 -16.24 -7.38
CA ARG A 220 -4.50 -17.70 -7.34
C ARG A 220 -4.38 -18.31 -8.74
N LEU A 221 -5.37 -18.10 -9.58
CA LEU A 221 -5.60 -18.93 -10.78
C LEU A 221 -4.93 -18.39 -12.04
N VAL A 222 -4.64 -17.09 -12.08
CA VAL A 222 -3.97 -16.44 -13.21
C VAL A 222 -2.51 -16.19 -12.87
N VAL A 223 -2.24 -15.53 -11.75
CA VAL A 223 -0.87 -15.25 -11.33
C VAL A 223 -0.20 -16.51 -10.78
N GLY A 224 -0.93 -17.40 -10.10
CA GLY A 224 -0.33 -18.56 -9.43
C GLY A 224 0.46 -18.16 -8.19
N ALA A 225 -0.04 -17.18 -7.44
CA ALA A 225 0.59 -16.68 -6.23
C ALA A 225 0.54 -17.73 -5.10
N ASP A 226 1.63 -17.82 -4.34
CA ASP A 226 1.71 -18.59 -3.10
C ASP A 226 1.17 -17.78 -1.91
N LEU A 227 1.18 -16.45 -2.02
CA LEU A 227 0.74 -15.51 -1.00
C LEU A 227 0.19 -14.25 -1.65
N VAL A 228 -0.89 -13.70 -1.09
CA VAL A 228 -1.45 -12.41 -1.51
C VAL A 228 -1.30 -11.38 -0.40
N VAL A 229 -0.85 -10.17 -0.75
CA VAL A 229 -0.92 -9.01 0.12
C VAL A 229 -2.06 -8.12 -0.35
N VAL A 230 -3.05 -7.86 0.50
CA VAL A 230 -4.15 -6.93 0.22
C VAL A 230 -3.96 -5.67 1.04
N ALA A 231 -3.81 -4.54 0.37
CA ALA A 231 -3.79 -3.23 1.01
C ALA A 231 -4.23 -2.15 0.03
N GLN A 232 -4.78 -1.05 0.53
CA GLN A 232 -5.04 0.11 -0.32
C GLN A 232 -3.76 0.65 -0.97
N GLY A 233 -3.93 1.31 -2.11
CA GLY A 233 -2.85 2.08 -2.74
C GLY A 233 -2.38 3.28 -1.88
N PRO A 234 -1.37 4.02 -2.36
CA PRO A 234 -0.96 5.28 -1.75
C PRO A 234 -2.13 6.26 -1.63
N GLY A 235 -2.03 7.22 -0.70
CA GLY A 235 -3.08 8.24 -0.51
C GLY A 235 -4.08 7.94 0.61
N ASN A 236 -3.67 7.20 1.66
CA ASN A 236 -4.53 6.88 2.80
C ASN A 236 -5.29 8.11 3.34
N LEU A 237 -6.62 8.00 3.39
CA LEU A 237 -7.53 9.03 3.87
C LEU A 237 -7.86 8.81 5.34
N GLY A 238 -8.00 9.89 6.11
CA GLY A 238 -8.42 9.83 7.51
C GLY A 238 -8.93 11.18 8.01
N THR A 239 -10.05 11.19 8.71
CA THR A 239 -10.68 12.39 9.29
C THR A 239 -10.55 12.47 10.80
N GLY A 240 -9.95 11.46 11.44
CA GLY A 240 -9.84 11.35 12.90
C GLY A 240 -11.12 10.91 13.61
N THR A 241 -12.20 10.68 12.86
CA THR A 241 -13.40 10.01 13.38
C THR A 241 -13.23 8.49 13.37
N ARG A 242 -14.02 7.78 14.18
CA ARG A 242 -13.92 6.31 14.32
C ARG A 242 -13.98 5.57 12.99
N TRP A 243 -14.83 6.00 12.06
CA TRP A 243 -15.09 5.31 10.79
C TRP A 243 -14.50 6.00 9.58
N GLY A 244 -14.14 7.29 9.71
CA GLY A 244 -13.65 8.09 8.59
C GLY A 244 -12.19 7.84 8.28
N PHE A 245 -11.84 6.64 7.84
CA PHE A 245 -10.52 6.31 7.31
C PHE A 245 -10.62 5.21 6.25
N SER A 246 -9.82 5.30 5.18
CA SER A 246 -9.92 4.38 4.03
C SER A 246 -9.46 2.95 4.34
N GLY A 247 -8.55 2.81 5.31
CA GLY A 247 -8.07 1.51 5.79
C GLY A 247 -9.12 0.66 6.51
N VAL A 248 -10.35 1.18 6.70
CA VAL A 248 -11.47 0.42 7.27
C VAL A 248 -11.83 -0.81 6.41
N SER A 249 -11.60 -0.69 5.09
CA SER A 249 -11.79 -1.74 4.08
C SER A 249 -10.92 -2.99 4.32
N ALA A 250 -9.89 -2.90 5.17
CA ALA A 250 -9.12 -4.08 5.60
C ALA A 250 -10.03 -5.15 6.24
N GLY A 251 -11.07 -4.76 6.98
CA GLY A 251 -12.03 -5.73 7.53
C GLY A 251 -12.87 -6.43 6.45
N GLU A 252 -13.21 -5.71 5.38
CA GLU A 252 -13.94 -6.26 4.24
C GLU A 252 -13.08 -7.25 3.44
N ALA A 253 -11.78 -6.95 3.29
CA ALA A 253 -10.82 -7.85 2.65
C ALA A 253 -10.65 -9.17 3.42
N ILE A 254 -10.67 -9.13 4.76
CA ILE A 254 -10.68 -10.35 5.60
C ILE A 254 -11.92 -11.20 5.29
N ASN A 255 -13.10 -10.55 5.17
CA ASN A 255 -14.34 -11.24 4.84
C ASN A 255 -14.27 -11.87 3.44
N ALA A 256 -13.79 -11.14 2.43
CA ALA A 256 -13.67 -11.63 1.07
C ALA A 256 -12.74 -12.85 0.98
N ALA A 257 -11.59 -12.80 1.66
CA ALA A 257 -10.66 -13.92 1.73
C ALA A 257 -11.30 -15.16 2.39
N ALA A 258 -12.07 -14.96 3.48
CA ALA A 258 -12.75 -16.05 4.17
C ALA A 258 -13.91 -16.65 3.35
N VAL A 259 -14.67 -15.82 2.64
CA VAL A 259 -15.78 -16.26 1.76
C VAL A 259 -15.27 -17.23 0.70
N LEU A 260 -14.10 -16.95 0.11
CA LEU A 260 -13.50 -17.80 -0.92
C LEU A 260 -12.60 -18.90 -0.35
N GLY A 261 -12.72 -19.28 0.93
CA GLY A 261 -11.94 -20.39 1.50
C GLY A 261 -10.43 -20.13 1.64
N GLY A 262 -10.00 -18.86 1.63
CA GLY A 262 -8.62 -18.46 1.90
C GLY A 262 -8.26 -18.48 3.38
N ARG A 263 -6.99 -18.17 3.69
CA ARG A 263 -6.47 -18.06 5.06
C ARG A 263 -6.13 -16.61 5.38
N PRO A 264 -7.10 -15.82 5.92
CA PRO A 264 -6.87 -14.41 6.21
C PRO A 264 -5.89 -14.22 7.37
N VAL A 265 -4.88 -13.38 7.14
CA VAL A 265 -3.86 -12.94 8.10
C VAL A 265 -3.99 -11.43 8.28
N ALA A 266 -4.33 -10.99 9.49
CA ALA A 266 -4.51 -9.59 9.83
C ALA A 266 -3.17 -8.98 10.28
N SER A 267 -2.55 -8.18 9.42
CA SER A 267 -1.35 -7.42 9.75
C SER A 267 -1.72 -6.21 10.60
N LEU A 268 -1.18 -6.12 11.82
CA LEU A 268 -1.43 -4.99 12.70
C LEU A 268 -0.69 -3.74 12.23
N ARG A 269 -1.39 -2.59 12.19
CA ARG A 269 -0.73 -1.29 12.11
C ARG A 269 -0.25 -0.90 13.50
N VAL A 270 1.05 -0.79 13.64
CA VAL A 270 1.73 -0.48 14.90
C VAL A 270 2.55 0.79 14.75
N SER A 271 2.72 1.54 15.84
CA SER A 271 3.77 2.56 15.94
C SER A 271 4.38 2.56 17.34
N GLY A 272 5.70 2.63 17.41
CA GLY A 272 6.44 2.92 18.65
C GLY A 272 6.82 4.39 18.77
N ALA A 273 6.90 5.09 17.62
CA ALA A 273 7.49 6.42 17.51
C ALA A 273 6.49 7.56 17.23
N ASP A 274 5.17 7.32 17.31
CA ASP A 274 4.21 8.42 17.25
C ASP A 274 4.42 9.36 18.45
N ALA A 275 4.47 10.66 18.16
CA ALA A 275 4.65 11.71 19.18
C ALA A 275 3.47 11.74 20.18
N ARG A 276 2.30 11.25 19.77
CA ARG A 276 1.10 11.19 20.60
C ARG A 276 1.04 9.83 21.27
N GLU A 277 1.16 9.81 22.60
CA GLU A 277 1.20 8.58 23.41
C GLU A 277 0.04 7.62 23.14
N ARG A 278 -1.17 8.15 22.90
CA ARG A 278 -2.37 7.36 22.58
C ARG A 278 -2.30 6.63 21.22
N HIS A 279 -1.36 7.00 20.35
CA HIS A 279 -1.14 6.36 19.05
C HIS A 279 0.02 5.37 19.06
N ARG A 280 0.65 5.14 20.23
CA ARG A 280 1.67 4.10 20.40
C ARG A 280 1.02 2.74 20.69
N GLY A 281 1.61 1.69 20.13
CA GLY A 281 1.06 0.32 20.12
C GLY A 281 0.19 0.08 18.89
N VAL A 282 -0.88 -0.70 19.04
CA VAL A 282 -1.83 -1.03 17.97
C VAL A 282 -2.67 0.20 17.62
N SER A 283 -2.72 0.54 16.33
CA SER A 283 -3.56 1.62 15.82
C SER A 283 -5.05 1.32 16.02
N HIS A 284 -5.81 2.35 16.38
CA HIS A 284 -7.27 2.28 16.42
C HIS A 284 -7.90 1.92 15.05
N HIS A 285 -7.18 2.14 13.94
CA HIS A 285 -7.61 1.67 12.62
C HIS A 285 -7.67 0.15 12.56
N SER A 286 -6.62 -0.55 13.01
CA SER A 286 -6.61 -2.02 13.08
C SER A 286 -7.65 -2.54 14.06
N LEU A 287 -7.80 -1.90 15.23
CA LEU A 287 -8.82 -2.29 16.20
C LEU A 287 -10.25 -2.14 15.63
N THR A 288 -10.51 -1.08 14.86
CA THR A 288 -11.82 -0.86 14.23
C THR A 288 -12.04 -1.81 13.06
N ALA A 289 -11.10 -1.88 12.11
CA ALA A 289 -11.24 -2.69 10.89
C ALA A 289 -11.37 -4.18 11.23
N TYR A 290 -10.47 -4.72 12.04
CA TYR A 290 -10.52 -6.13 12.40
C TYR A 290 -11.60 -6.41 13.46
N GLY A 291 -11.70 -5.59 14.51
CA GLY A 291 -12.65 -5.87 15.60
C GLY A 291 -14.12 -5.63 15.27
N ARG A 292 -14.43 -4.76 14.31
CA ARG A 292 -15.83 -4.35 14.00
C ARG A 292 -16.29 -4.68 12.59
N VAL A 293 -15.39 -4.69 11.60
CA VAL A 293 -15.76 -4.89 10.18
C VAL A 293 -15.48 -6.31 9.71
N ALA A 294 -14.38 -6.92 10.16
CA ALA A 294 -14.15 -8.33 9.91
C ALA A 294 -15.19 -9.16 10.67
N LEU A 295 -16.02 -9.87 9.91
CA LEU A 295 -17.06 -10.78 10.39
C LEU A 295 -16.52 -12.20 10.52
N ALA A 296 -15.55 -12.57 9.68
CA ALA A 296 -14.87 -13.87 9.71
C ALA A 296 -13.64 -13.88 10.65
N PRO A 297 -13.26 -15.05 11.19
CA PRO A 297 -12.02 -15.20 11.96
C PRO A 297 -10.79 -15.03 11.05
N ALA A 298 -9.71 -14.52 11.63
CA ALA A 298 -8.43 -14.34 10.97
C ALA A 298 -7.30 -14.55 11.99
N ASP A 299 -6.09 -14.80 11.49
CA ASP A 299 -4.89 -14.84 12.33
C ASP A 299 -4.37 -13.41 12.53
N VAL A 300 -4.47 -12.89 13.74
CA VAL A 300 -3.91 -11.58 14.13
C VAL A 300 -2.48 -11.80 14.58
N VAL A 301 -1.54 -11.29 13.79
CA VAL A 301 -0.12 -11.48 14.02
C VAL A 301 0.41 -10.42 14.96
N VAL A 302 1.03 -10.88 16.06
CA VAL A 302 1.62 -10.06 17.12
C VAL A 302 3.13 -10.28 17.11
N PRO A 303 3.94 -9.22 16.89
CA PRO A 303 5.39 -9.34 16.92
C PRO A 303 5.89 -9.55 18.35
N VAL A 304 6.77 -10.53 18.53
CA VAL A 304 7.54 -10.73 19.75
C VAL A 304 8.93 -10.15 19.52
N PHE A 305 9.23 -9.03 20.18
CA PHE A 305 10.56 -8.44 20.08
C PHE A 305 11.50 -9.13 21.07
N THR A 306 12.39 -10.00 20.59
CA THR A 306 13.45 -10.58 21.42
C THR A 306 14.48 -9.52 21.80
N SER A 307 14.93 -9.54 23.04
CA SER A 307 15.84 -8.55 23.64
C SER A 307 17.25 -8.63 23.05
N ALA A 308 17.46 -8.03 21.89
CA ALA A 308 18.75 -7.57 21.38
C ALA A 308 18.50 -6.52 20.28
N SER A 309 17.88 -5.41 20.64
CA SER A 309 17.78 -4.21 19.79
C SER A 309 17.16 -3.10 20.61
N THR A 310 17.94 -2.53 21.53
CA THR A 310 17.72 -1.14 21.91
C THR A 310 18.02 -0.27 20.69
N LEU A 311 17.03 -0.03 19.84
CA LEU A 311 17.05 1.10 18.90
C LEU A 311 16.37 2.28 19.60
N GLY A 312 17.11 2.83 20.57
CA GLY A 312 16.90 4.14 21.16
C GLY A 312 18.28 4.79 21.26
N LEU A 313 18.37 6.06 20.90
CA LEU A 313 19.63 6.82 20.96
C LEU A 313 20.27 6.70 22.37
N PRO A 314 21.60 6.52 22.47
CA PRO A 314 22.26 6.44 23.77
C PRO A 314 22.18 7.77 24.53
N GLY A 315 21.68 7.71 25.76
CA GLY A 315 22.11 8.60 26.83
C GLY A 315 23.19 7.86 27.64
N SER A 316 24.32 8.51 27.88
CA SER A 316 25.43 7.93 28.64
C SER A 316 25.00 7.63 30.09
N ASP A 317 25.74 6.72 30.74
CA ASP A 317 25.86 6.62 32.21
C ASP A 317 25.21 5.40 32.91
N GLY A 318 25.22 4.23 32.26
CA GLY A 318 25.32 2.91 32.90
C GLY A 318 24.74 2.69 34.30
N ALA A 319 23.40 2.68 34.46
CA ALA A 319 22.60 1.56 35.02
C ALA A 319 21.10 1.93 35.25
N ALA A 320 20.23 0.90 35.15
CA ALA A 320 18.90 0.70 35.79
C ALA A 320 17.55 1.06 35.08
N ALA A 321 16.50 0.32 35.51
CA ALA A 321 15.03 0.47 35.40
C ALA A 321 14.32 0.30 34.03
N LEU A 322 13.07 -0.20 34.03
CA LEU A 322 12.20 -0.35 32.83
C LEU A 322 12.02 1.01 32.12
N VAL A 323 12.58 1.14 30.91
CA VAL A 323 12.59 2.40 30.14
C VAL A 323 11.40 2.45 29.17
N ALA A 324 10.64 3.53 29.21
CA ALA A 324 9.70 3.90 28.16
C ALA A 324 10.45 4.06 26.83
N GLY A 325 10.13 3.23 25.82
CA GLY A 325 10.84 3.21 24.54
C GLY A 325 11.56 1.89 24.22
N SER A 326 11.53 0.90 25.12
CA SER A 326 12.01 -0.45 24.76
C SER A 326 11.01 -1.16 23.84
N LEU A 327 11.53 -1.81 22.78
CA LEU A 327 10.71 -2.65 21.89
C LEU A 327 10.00 -3.74 22.68
N GLU A 328 10.63 -4.32 23.71
CA GLU A 328 9.99 -5.31 24.58
C GLU A 328 8.74 -4.77 25.30
N ALA A 329 8.81 -3.58 25.90
CA ALA A 329 7.65 -2.96 26.55
C ALA A 329 6.55 -2.62 25.54
N LEU A 330 6.94 -2.15 24.36
CA LEU A 330 6.01 -1.94 23.25
C LEU A 330 5.36 -3.25 22.79
N GLY A 331 6.12 -4.36 22.70
CA GLY A 331 5.62 -5.70 22.40
C GLY A 331 4.57 -6.17 23.38
N ARG A 332 4.83 -6.03 24.69
CA ARG A 332 3.83 -6.33 25.73
C ARG A 332 2.55 -5.50 25.56
N ARG A 333 2.70 -4.21 25.26
CA ARG A 333 1.56 -3.31 25.00
C ARG A 333 0.76 -3.75 23.77
N ILE A 334 1.44 -4.08 22.68
CA ILE A 334 0.81 -4.56 21.44
C ILE A 334 0.04 -5.85 21.70
N ARG A 335 0.67 -6.83 22.36
CA ARG A 335 0.02 -8.09 22.75
C ARG A 335 -1.24 -7.83 23.56
N GLN A 336 -1.15 -6.99 24.59
CA GLN A 336 -2.29 -6.64 25.45
C GLN A 336 -3.43 -5.97 24.66
N GLN A 337 -3.11 -5.05 23.75
CA GLN A 337 -4.11 -4.38 22.92
C GLN A 337 -4.75 -5.34 21.89
N ALA A 338 -3.97 -6.27 21.34
CA ALA A 338 -4.46 -7.28 20.41
C ALA A 338 -5.45 -8.27 21.05
N LEU A 339 -5.41 -8.44 22.39
CA LEU A 339 -6.38 -9.29 23.10
C LEU A 339 -7.84 -8.88 22.85
N ALA A 340 -8.11 -7.60 22.57
CA ALA A 340 -9.44 -7.12 22.25
C ALA A 340 -9.99 -7.64 20.91
N LEU A 341 -9.12 -8.14 20.03
CA LEU A 341 -9.48 -8.67 18.71
C LEU A 341 -9.71 -10.18 18.72
N VAL A 342 -9.12 -10.90 19.67
CA VAL A 342 -8.99 -12.36 19.66
C VAL A 342 -9.94 -13.02 20.66
N ALA A 343 -10.28 -14.28 20.42
CA ALA A 343 -11.13 -15.05 21.32
C ALA A 343 -10.55 -15.12 22.75
N PRO A 344 -11.39 -15.05 23.81
CA PRO A 344 -12.85 -15.01 23.77
C PRO A 344 -13.46 -13.60 23.62
N TYR A 345 -12.66 -12.53 23.60
CA TYR A 345 -13.19 -11.15 23.57
C TYR A 345 -13.62 -10.70 22.17
N GLY A 346 -12.85 -11.11 21.16
CA GLY A 346 -13.18 -10.98 19.75
C GLY A 346 -13.33 -12.34 19.07
N ARG A 347 -13.08 -12.38 17.77
CA ARG A 347 -13.28 -13.58 16.92
C ARG A 347 -12.01 -14.11 16.28
N HIS A 348 -10.91 -13.37 16.39
CA HIS A 348 -9.66 -13.71 15.74
C HIS A 348 -8.83 -14.69 16.58
N ARG A 349 -7.78 -15.23 15.98
CA ARG A 349 -6.77 -16.05 16.65
C ARG A 349 -5.51 -15.22 16.82
N LEU A 350 -4.93 -15.24 18.02
CA LEU A 350 -3.65 -14.59 18.26
C LEU A 350 -2.53 -15.49 17.77
N VAL A 351 -1.61 -14.95 16.96
CA VAL A 351 -0.40 -15.64 16.53
C VAL A 351 0.80 -14.79 16.88
N GLU A 352 1.71 -15.37 17.66
CA GLU A 352 2.98 -14.72 17.99
C GLU A 352 4.06 -15.13 17.01
N VAL A 353 4.82 -14.14 16.53
CA VAL A 353 5.91 -14.34 15.59
C VAL A 353 7.13 -13.60 16.08
N ASP A 354 8.27 -14.26 16.05
CA ASP A 354 9.54 -13.62 16.39
C ASP A 354 9.84 -12.46 15.43
N ALA A 355 10.12 -11.30 16.01
CA ALA A 355 10.43 -10.06 15.32
C ALA A 355 11.79 -9.51 15.79
N GLY A 356 12.78 -10.41 15.84
CA GLY A 356 14.16 -10.13 16.25
C GLY A 356 15.08 -9.61 15.13
N GLU A 357 16.38 -9.76 15.36
CA GLU A 357 17.45 -9.21 14.51
C GLU A 357 17.40 -9.71 13.05
N HIS A 358 17.05 -10.98 12.83
CA HIS A 358 16.96 -11.54 11.48
C HIS A 358 15.88 -10.85 10.64
N LEU A 359 14.72 -10.56 11.25
CA LEU A 359 13.66 -9.84 10.56
C LEU A 359 14.05 -8.39 10.31
N PHE A 360 14.69 -7.74 11.28
CA PHE A 360 15.21 -6.38 11.09
C PHE A 360 16.22 -6.31 9.94
N ALA A 361 17.17 -7.24 9.88
CA ALA A 361 18.17 -7.30 8.80
C ALA A 361 17.53 -7.56 7.43
N ALA A 362 16.53 -8.45 7.36
CA ALA A 362 15.78 -8.69 6.13
C ALA A 362 15.02 -7.44 5.65
N LEU A 363 14.43 -6.68 6.58
CA LEU A 363 13.77 -5.41 6.29
C LEU A 363 14.75 -4.33 5.80
N ALA A 364 15.94 -4.25 6.42
CA ALA A 364 16.99 -3.33 6.01
C ALA A 364 17.55 -3.65 4.62
N GLY A 365 17.52 -4.93 4.22
CA GLY A 365 17.92 -5.41 2.90
C GLY A 365 16.85 -5.32 1.81
N ALA A 366 15.70 -4.70 2.07
CA ALA A 366 14.65 -4.54 1.08
C ALA A 366 15.12 -3.66 -0.11
N PRO A 367 14.72 -3.96 -1.36
CA PRO A 367 15.14 -3.21 -2.55
C PRO A 367 14.52 -1.81 -2.61
N VAL A 368 13.60 -1.51 -1.69
CA VAL A 368 12.88 -0.24 -1.59
C VAL A 368 13.06 0.34 -0.21
N ARG A 369 13.11 1.67 -0.13
CA ARG A 369 13.17 2.36 1.16
C ARG A 369 11.86 2.17 1.93
N LEU A 370 11.94 1.55 3.10
CA LEU A 370 10.83 1.47 4.05
C LEU A 370 10.52 2.85 4.64
N SER A 371 9.30 3.33 4.43
CA SER A 371 8.82 4.62 4.94
C SER A 371 7.32 4.59 5.17
N THR A 372 6.88 5.09 6.32
CA THR A 372 5.47 5.20 6.68
C THR A 372 5.23 6.49 7.45
N MET A 373 4.25 7.30 7.01
CA MET A 373 3.90 8.58 7.66
C MET A 373 5.12 9.49 7.92
N GLY A 374 6.09 9.51 7.00
CA GLY A 374 7.33 10.29 7.09
C GLY A 374 8.45 9.68 7.95
N ARG A 375 8.26 8.48 8.51
CA ARG A 375 9.25 7.78 9.35
C ARG A 375 9.79 6.55 8.62
N GLY A 376 11.11 6.37 8.62
CA GLY A 376 11.79 5.20 8.06
C GLY A 376 11.94 4.05 9.06
N LEU A 377 12.57 2.95 8.64
CA LEU A 377 12.80 1.75 9.46
C LEU A 377 13.45 2.08 10.81
N ASP A 378 14.53 2.85 10.82
CA ASP A 378 15.24 3.20 12.07
C ASP A 378 14.40 4.10 12.99
N ALA A 379 13.53 4.92 12.41
CA ALA A 379 12.73 5.90 13.15
C ALA A 379 11.48 5.29 13.78
N ASP A 380 10.90 4.22 13.21
CA ASP A 380 9.72 3.52 13.75
C ASP A 380 9.77 2.01 13.42
N PRO A 381 10.77 1.27 13.94
CA PRO A 381 11.03 -0.11 13.52
C PRO A 381 9.85 -1.05 13.79
N ALA A 382 9.11 -0.81 14.87
CA ALA A 382 7.94 -1.60 15.24
C ALA A 382 6.85 -1.62 14.16
N ALA A 383 6.70 -0.53 13.39
CA ALA A 383 5.72 -0.47 12.30
C ALA A 383 6.03 -1.48 11.19
N PHE A 384 7.32 -1.64 10.86
CA PHE A 384 7.78 -2.53 9.81
C PHE A 384 7.97 -3.96 10.30
N LEU A 385 8.48 -4.14 11.53
CA LEU A 385 8.61 -5.46 12.16
C LEU A 385 7.25 -6.14 12.35
N ALA A 386 6.20 -5.41 12.75
CA ALA A 386 4.85 -5.96 12.84
C ALA A 386 4.31 -6.44 11.48
N ALA A 387 4.55 -5.67 10.43
CA ALA A 387 4.16 -6.03 9.07
C ALA A 387 4.98 -7.21 8.52
N GLY A 388 6.30 -7.22 8.75
CA GLY A 388 7.17 -8.33 8.37
C GLY A 388 6.83 -9.64 9.09
N ALA A 389 6.48 -9.57 10.37
CA ALA A 389 6.02 -10.73 11.14
C ALA A 389 4.76 -11.36 10.50
N ALA A 390 3.84 -10.54 9.97
CA ALA A 390 2.67 -11.05 9.25
C ALA A 390 3.06 -11.79 7.96
N GLY A 391 4.08 -11.31 7.25
CA GLY A 391 4.68 -12.00 6.11
C GLY A 391 5.31 -13.34 6.46
N VAL A 392 6.10 -13.39 7.54
CA VAL A 392 6.70 -14.63 8.05
C VAL A 392 5.62 -15.68 8.36
N HIS A 393 4.58 -15.29 9.11
CA HIS A 393 3.46 -16.20 9.44
C HIS A 393 2.76 -16.70 8.18
N ALA A 394 2.36 -15.79 7.30
CA ALA A 394 1.63 -16.16 6.09
C ALA A 394 2.44 -17.09 5.18
N GLN A 395 3.77 -16.94 5.13
CA GLN A 395 4.62 -17.88 4.41
C GLN A 395 4.62 -19.28 5.04
N ALA A 396 4.57 -19.39 6.38
CA ALA A 396 4.45 -20.69 7.05
C ALA A 396 3.10 -21.38 6.75
N LEU A 397 2.08 -20.61 6.34
CA LEU A 397 0.77 -21.13 5.93
C LEU A 397 0.74 -21.64 4.48
N THR A 398 1.76 -21.38 3.66
CA THR A 398 1.76 -21.90 2.29
C THR A 398 1.89 -23.43 2.30
N THR A 399 1.06 -24.09 1.51
CA THR A 399 1.22 -25.51 1.19
C THR A 399 2.43 -25.70 0.28
N LEU A 400 3.20 -26.77 0.51
CA LEU A 400 4.32 -27.18 -0.33
C LEU A 400 3.83 -27.81 -1.64
#